data_AF-A0A318NA31-F1
#
_entry.id   AF-A0A318NA31-F1
#
_cell.length_a   1.000
_cell.length_b   1.000
_cell.length_c   1.000
_cell.angle_alpha   90.00
_cell.angle_beta   90.00
_cell.angle_gamma   90.00
#
_symmetry.space_group_name_H-M   'P 1'
#
loop_
_entity.id
_entity.type
_entity.pdbx_description
1 polymer ?
#
loop_
_entity_poly.entity_id
_entity_poly.type
_entity_poly.pdbx_seq_one_letter_code
_entity_poly.pdbx_strand_id
1 'polypeptide(L)'
;RYRRPYSTEWEDLDLDTAMHMIADRVLAARDETWEDADDEGRPLNRTLGFSSLGGATLDNEENYLIKKLFTAMGALQIENQARI
;
A
#
# COMPACT_ATOMS: atom_id res chain seq x y z
N ARG A 1 17.40 -3.75 -3.01
CA ARG A 1 17.61 -5.22 -2.95
C ARG A 1 16.26 -5.88 -3.20
N TYR A 2 16.20 -6.85 -4.10
CA TYR A 2 14.99 -7.59 -4.47
C TYR A 2 15.19 -9.08 -4.19
N ARG A 3 14.15 -9.77 -3.73
CA ARG A 3 14.14 -11.22 -3.56
C ARG A 3 12.99 -11.78 -4.36
N ARG A 4 13.31 -12.57 -5.38
CA ARG A 4 12.30 -13.22 -6.23
C ARG A 4 11.39 -14.13 -5.40
N PRO A 5 10.12 -14.33 -5.82
CA PRO A 5 9.27 -15.36 -5.24
C PRO A 5 10.00 -16.69 -5.20
N TYR A 6 9.90 -17.37 -4.06
CA TYR A 6 10.56 -18.66 -3.79
C TYR A 6 12.11 -18.65 -3.78
N SER A 7 12.75 -17.50 -3.93
CA SER A 7 14.22 -17.37 -3.78
C SER A 7 14.62 -17.23 -2.31
N THR A 8 15.79 -17.77 -1.96
CA THR A 8 16.46 -17.53 -0.67
C THR A 8 17.44 -16.35 -0.73
N GLU A 9 17.89 -15.99 -1.92
CA GLU A 9 18.94 -14.98 -2.14
C GLU A 9 18.37 -13.62 -2.56
N TRP A 10 19.05 -12.57 -2.11
CA TRP A 10 18.78 -11.19 -2.51
C TRP A 10 19.67 -10.79 -3.69
N GLU A 11 19.07 -10.07 -4.64
CA GLU A 11 19.77 -9.47 -5.77
C GLU A 11 19.69 -7.94 -5.72
N ASP A 12 20.68 -7.29 -6.34
CA ASP A 12 20.57 -5.87 -6.65
C ASP A 12 19.59 -5.68 -7.81
N LEU A 13 18.79 -4.63 -7.68
CA LEU A 13 17.79 -4.23 -8.67
C LEU A 13 17.90 -2.72 -8.80
N ASP A 14 17.83 -2.22 -10.03
CA ASP A 14 17.78 -0.78 -10.27
C ASP A 14 16.51 -0.18 -9.66
N LEU A 15 16.61 1.09 -9.27
CA LEU A 15 15.54 1.76 -8.55
C LEU A 15 14.27 1.90 -9.42
N ASP A 16 14.43 2.22 -10.70
CA ASP A 16 13.30 2.43 -11.61
C ASP A 16 12.47 1.16 -11.78
N THR A 17 13.13 0.04 -12.07
CA THR A 17 12.48 -1.28 -12.15
C THR A 17 11.83 -1.64 -10.83
N ALA A 18 12.48 -1.39 -9.69
CA ALA A 18 11.88 -1.65 -8.38
C ALA A 18 10.60 -0.83 -8.16
N MET A 19 10.59 0.44 -8.56
CA MET A 19 9.43 1.32 -8.43
C MET A 19 8.28 0.88 -9.33
N HIS A 20 8.55 0.56 -10.60
CA HIS A 20 7.55 0.00 -11.52
C HIS A 20 6.95 -1.30 -10.98
N MET A 21 7.80 -2.19 -10.48
CA MET A 21 7.39 -3.45 -9.87
C MET A 21 6.47 -3.25 -8.65
N ILE A 22 6.72 -2.24 -7.81
CA ILE A 22 5.85 -1.94 -6.67
C ILE A 22 4.53 -1.37 -7.17
N ALA A 23 4.55 -0.42 -8.11
CA ALA A 23 3.36 0.20 -8.66
C ALA A 23 2.41 -0.83 -9.30
N ASP A 24 2.93 -1.72 -10.14
CA ASP A 24 2.13 -2.77 -10.80
C ASP A 24 1.43 -3.67 -9.79
N ARG A 25 2.13 -4.05 -8.71
CA ARG A 25 1.56 -4.91 -7.67
C ARG A 25 0.51 -4.20 -6.83
N VAL A 26 0.73 -2.94 -6.50
CA VAL A 26 -0.24 -2.13 -5.75
C VAL A 26 -1.52 -1.93 -6.57
N LEU A 27 -1.38 -1.61 -7.86
CA LEU A 27 -2.52 -1.46 -8.76
C LEU A 27 -3.28 -2.77 -8.95
N ALA A 28 -2.57 -3.87 -9.22
CA ALA A 28 -3.19 -5.18 -9.36
C ALA A 28 -3.97 -5.60 -8.10
N ALA A 29 -3.35 -5.49 -6.92
CA ALA A 29 -4.00 -5.82 -5.65
C ALA A 29 -5.21 -4.93 -5.37
N ARG A 30 -5.12 -3.64 -5.70
CA ARG A 30 -6.24 -2.69 -5.57
C ARG A 30 -7.41 -3.11 -6.45
N ASP A 31 -7.17 -3.34 -7.73
CA ASP A 31 -8.20 -3.61 -8.71
C ASP A 31 -8.87 -4.97 -8.44
N GLU A 32 -8.11 -5.97 -7.99
CA GLU A 32 -8.63 -7.29 -7.61
C GLU A 32 -9.54 -7.25 -6.37
N THR A 33 -9.39 -6.26 -5.50
CA THR A 33 -10.06 -6.20 -4.17
C THR A 33 -10.83 -4.92 -3.94
N TRP A 34 -11.17 -4.19 -5.01
CA TRP A 34 -11.92 -2.96 -4.94
C TRP A 34 -13.38 -3.22 -4.56
N GLU A 35 -13.88 -2.45 -3.60
CA GLU A 35 -15.28 -2.45 -3.17
C GLU A 35 -15.89 -1.07 -3.49
N ASP A 36 -16.72 -1.01 -4.52
CA ASP A 36 -17.45 0.21 -4.89
C ASP A 36 -18.53 0.56 -3.86
N ALA A 37 -19.31 -0.44 -3.43
CA ALA A 37 -20.41 -0.28 -2.49
C ALA A 37 -20.58 -1.54 -1.62
N ASP A 38 -21.30 -1.40 -0.50
CA ASP A 38 -21.67 -2.51 0.36
C ASP A 38 -22.97 -3.22 -0.11
N ASP A 39 -23.40 -4.24 0.64
CA ASP A 39 -24.61 -5.03 0.38
C ASP A 39 -25.91 -4.19 0.37
N GLU A 40 -25.90 -3.00 0.99
CA GLU A 40 -27.03 -2.06 1.03
C GLU A 40 -26.92 -0.99 -0.08
N GLY A 41 -25.89 -1.07 -0.93
CA GLY A 41 -25.64 -0.12 -2.03
C GLY A 41 -25.03 1.22 -1.58
N ARG A 42 -24.51 1.31 -0.34
CA ARG A 42 -23.82 2.52 0.14
C ARG A 42 -22.40 2.54 -0.42
N PRO A 43 -21.91 3.67 -0.96
CA PRO A 43 -20.58 3.73 -1.55
C PRO A 43 -19.50 3.51 -0.48
N LEU A 44 -18.57 2.60 -0.75
CA LEU A 44 -17.41 2.31 0.09
C LEU A 44 -16.13 2.93 -0.48
N ASN A 45 -15.91 2.81 -1.79
CA ASN A 45 -14.73 3.29 -2.51
C ASN A 45 -13.41 2.91 -1.82
N ARG A 46 -13.23 1.61 -1.55
CA ARG A 46 -12.10 1.11 -0.75
C ARG A 46 -11.50 -0.17 -1.31
N THR A 47 -10.34 -0.54 -0.78
CA THR A 47 -9.69 -1.83 -0.99
C THR A 47 -9.22 -2.42 0.34
N LEU A 48 -9.35 -3.73 0.48
CA LEU A 48 -8.79 -4.52 1.58
C LEU A 48 -7.58 -5.37 1.15
N GLY A 49 -7.06 -5.16 -0.07
CA GLY A 49 -5.99 -5.96 -0.67
C GLY A 49 -4.59 -5.65 -0.14
N PHE A 50 -4.42 -4.55 0.60
CA PHE A 50 -3.15 -4.19 1.22
C PHE A 50 -3.32 -3.27 2.42
N SER A 51 -2.28 -3.22 3.25
CA SER A 51 -2.20 -2.46 4.51
C SER A 51 -0.88 -1.71 4.59
N SER A 52 -0.89 -0.58 5.31
CA SER A 52 0.31 0.21 5.62
C SER A 52 0.52 0.24 7.14
N LEU A 53 1.74 -0.03 7.59
CA LEU A 53 2.14 0.06 8.99
C LEU A 53 3.37 0.96 9.14
N GLY A 54 3.28 1.98 9.99
CA GLY A 54 4.45 2.74 10.43
C GLY A 54 4.21 4.24 10.57
N GLY A 55 5.31 4.98 10.66
CA GLY A 55 5.33 6.44 10.50
C GLY A 55 5.97 7.23 11.64
N ALA A 56 6.00 6.71 12.87
CA ALA A 56 6.40 7.55 14.03
C ALA A 56 7.87 8.03 14.04
N THR A 57 8.72 7.47 13.18
CA THR A 57 10.11 7.90 13.01
C THR A 57 10.33 8.76 11.77
N LEU A 58 9.26 9.04 11.01
CA LEU A 58 9.27 9.88 9.81
C LEU A 58 8.84 11.30 10.16
N ASP A 59 9.21 12.24 9.31
CA ASP A 59 8.78 13.64 9.49
C ASP A 59 7.26 13.78 9.31
N ASN A 60 6.70 14.88 9.83
CA ASN A 60 5.25 15.12 9.74
C ASN A 60 4.78 15.24 8.29
N GLU A 61 5.60 15.84 7.44
CA GLU A 61 5.37 16.04 6.01
C GLU A 61 5.34 14.70 5.27
N GLU A 62 6.24 13.78 5.60
CA GLU A 62 6.29 12.44 5.01
C GLU A 62 5.08 11.60 5.46
N ASN A 63 4.74 11.64 6.74
CA ASN A 63 3.53 11.00 7.25
C ASN A 63 2.27 11.56 6.58
N TYR A 64 2.23 12.87 6.34
CA TYR A 64 1.12 13.51 5.63
C TYR A 64 1.00 12.99 4.19
N LEU A 65 2.12 12.86 3.47
CA LEU A 65 2.12 12.30 2.11
C LEU A 65 1.73 10.83 2.09
N ILE A 66 2.26 10.01 2.99
CA ILE A 66 1.91 8.60 3.14
C ILE A 66 0.41 8.44 3.40
N LYS A 67 -0.13 9.24 4.34
CA LYS A 67 -1.56 9.19 4.66
C LYS A 67 -2.42 9.57 3.46
N LYS A 68 -2.05 10.64 2.73
CA LYS A 68 -2.77 11.06 1.51
C LYS A 68 -2.72 9.99 0.43
N LEU A 69 -1.55 9.41 0.17
CA LEU A 69 -1.36 8.39 -0.85
C LEU A 69 -2.27 7.18 -0.60
N PHE A 70 -2.15 6.55 0.58
CA PHE A 70 -2.92 5.35 0.88
C PHE A 70 -4.42 5.60 1.01
N THR A 71 -4.82 6.76 1.55
CA THR A 71 -6.24 7.12 1.63
C THR A 71 -6.83 7.37 0.24
N ALA A 72 -6.10 8.04 -0.65
CA ALA A 72 -6.55 8.28 -2.03
C ALA A 72 -6.67 6.99 -2.86
N MET A 73 -5.85 5.98 -2.55
CA MET A 73 -5.95 4.66 -3.18
C MET A 73 -7.09 3.79 -2.59
N GLY A 74 -7.78 4.26 -1.54
CA GLY A 74 -8.88 3.56 -0.90
C GLY A 74 -8.46 2.54 0.16
N ALA A 75 -7.20 2.56 0.61
CA ALA A 75 -6.74 1.63 1.64
C ALA A 75 -7.31 2.03 3.01
N LEU A 76 -7.90 1.05 3.72
CA LEU A 76 -8.41 1.28 5.07
C LEU A 76 -7.40 0.98 6.17
N GLN A 77 -6.61 -0.07 6.00
CA GLN A 77 -5.71 -0.59 7.04
C GLN A 77 -4.41 0.22 7.08
N ILE A 78 -4.47 1.45 7.59
CA ILE A 78 -3.35 2.38 7.73
C ILE A 78 -3.12 2.63 9.22
N GLU A 79 -2.12 1.95 9.79
CA GLU A 79 -1.85 1.96 11.23
C GLU A 79 -0.43 2.47 11.53
N ASN A 80 -0.24 3.00 12.74
CA ASN A 80 1.07 3.47 13.20
C ASN A 80 1.28 3.18 14.69
N GLN A 81 2.47 3.52 15.19
CA GLN A 81 2.85 3.32 16.58
C GLN A 81 1.99 4.11 17.57
N ALA A 82 1.33 5.20 17.15
CA ALA A 82 0.47 5.98 18.05
C ALA A 82 -0.82 5.24 18.44
N ARG A 83 -1.17 4.16 17.73
CA ARG A 83 -2.31 3.30 18.06
C ARG A 83 -2.00 2.26 19.14
N ILE A 84 -0.74 1.82 19.22
CA ILE A 84 -0.26 0.79 20.15
C ILE A 84 0.15 1.46 21.46
#